data_AF-A0A925C525-F1
#
_entry.id   AF-A0A925C525-F1
#
_cell.length_a   1.000
_cell.length_b   1.000
_cell.length_c   1.000
_cell.angle_alpha   90.00
_cell.angle_beta   90.00
_cell.angle_gamma   90.00
#
_symmetry.space_group_name_H-M   'P 1'
#
loop_
_entity.id
_entity.type
_entity.pdbx_description
1 polymer ?
#
loop_
_entity_poly.entity_id
_entity_poly.type
_entity_poly.pdbx_seq_one_letter_code
_entity_poly.pdbx_strand_id
1 'polypeptide(L)' 'TLSFHLKELAHAGLVTQERSSRHIIYRAAFEHMNGLLGYLTANCCQGAGCAVEAQVDSCEC' A
#
# COMPACT_ATOMS: atom_id res chain seq x y z
N THR A 1 -3.52 17.82 -4.20
CA THR A 1 -4.40 17.80 -3.00
C THR A 1 -4.66 16.37 -2.61
N LEU A 2 -4.85 16.06 -1.33
CA LEU A 2 -4.94 14.68 -0.84
C LEU A 2 -6.06 13.88 -1.53
N SER A 3 -7.25 14.46 -1.70
CA SER A 3 -8.40 13.79 -2.33
C SER A 3 -8.14 13.37 -3.78
N PHE A 4 -7.32 14.13 -4.51
CA PHE A 4 -6.92 13.75 -5.87
C PHE A 4 -6.04 12.50 -5.84
N HIS A 5 -5.02 12.46 -4.99
CA HIS A 5 -4.15 11.28 -4.87
C HIS A 5 -4.90 10.04 -4.40
N LEU A 6 -5.81 10.18 -3.43
CA LEU A 6 -6.61 9.05 -2.94
C LEU A 6 -7.54 8.49 -4.02
N LYS A 7 -8.08 9.34 -4.90
CA LYS A 7 -8.87 8.90 -6.05
C LYS A 7 -8.04 8.08 -7.03
N GLU A 8 -6.83 8.55 -7.36
CA GLU A 8 -5.92 7.81 -8.26
C GLU A 8 -5.45 6.48 -7.63
N LEU A 9 -5.14 6.47 -6.32
CA LEU A 9 -4.78 5.24 -5.61
C LEU A 9 -5.95 4.24 -5.55
N ALA A 10 -7.19 4.73 -5.41
CA ALA A 10 -8.38 3.88 -5.43
C ALA A 10 -8.62 3.31 -6.84
N HIS A 11 -8.38 4.12 -7.88
CA HIS A 11 -8.45 3.66 -9.26
C HIS A 11 -7.39 2.57 -9.56
N ALA A 12 -6.18 2.72 -9.04
CA ALA A 12 -5.11 1.73 -9.14
C ALA A 12 -5.33 0.48 -8.25
N GLY A 13 -6.36 0.45 -7.41
CA GLY A 13 -6.65 -0.67 -6.51
C GLY A 13 -5.71 -0.81 -5.31
N LEU A 14 -4.89 0.21 -5.02
CA LEU A 14 -3.95 0.22 -3.88
C LEU A 14 -4.61 0.66 -2.57
N VAL A 15 -5.77 1.32 -2.65
CA VAL A 15 -6.62 1.62 -1.51
C VAL A 15 -8.07 1.24 -1.81
N THR A 16 -8.82 0.85 -0.78
CA THR A 16 -10.27 0.73 -0.84
C THR A 16 -10.91 1.98 -0.25
N GLN A 17 -12.16 2.23 -0.61
CA GLN A 17 -12.95 3.34 -0.09
C GLN A 17 -14.34 2.86 0.33
N GLU A 18 -14.82 3.35 1.46
CA GLU A 18 -16.15 3.07 1.98
C GLU A 18 -16.83 4.37 2.39
N ARG A 19 -18.07 4.58 1.95
CA ARG A 19 -18.82 5.78 2.32
C ARG A 19 -19.50 5.57 3.68
N SER A 20 -19.02 6.27 4.70
CA SER A 20 -19.60 6.29 6.04
C SER A 20 -20.29 7.64 6.29
N SER A 21 -21.57 7.72 5.91
CA SER A 21 -22.38 8.93 6.00
C SER A 21 -21.77 10.12 5.23
N ARG A 22 -21.25 11.13 5.95
CA ARG A 22 -20.59 12.32 5.39
C ARG A 22 -19.09 12.13 5.15
N HIS A 23 -18.53 11.01 5.58
CA HIS A 23 -17.10 10.70 5.44
C HIS A 23 -16.90 9.60 4.40
N ILE A 24 -15.71 9.62 3.79
CA ILE A 24 -15.20 8.50 3.00
C ILE A 24 -14.00 7.96 3.76
N ILE A 25 -14.09 6.69 4.17
CA ILE A 25 -13.03 5.98 4.87
C ILE A 25 -12.19 5.29 3.80
N TYR A 26 -10.93 5.70 3.67
CA TYR A 26 -9.95 5.05 2.82
C TYR A 26 -9.16 4.04 3.63
N ARG A 27 -8.90 2.85 3.08
CA ARG A 27 -8.09 1.80 3.71
C ARG A 27 -7.03 1.32 2.72
N ALA A 28 -5.84 1.02 3.22
CA ALA A 28 -4.80 0.43 2.38
C ALA A 28 -5.20 -1.00 1.97
N ALA A 29 -5.07 -1.33 0.68
CA ALA A 29 -5.27 -2.67 0.16
C ALA A 29 -3.93 -3.44 0.19
N PHE A 30 -3.52 -3.88 1.40
CA PHE A 30 -2.21 -4.47 1.62
C PHE A 30 -1.91 -5.68 0.73
N GLU A 31 -2.89 -6.51 0.43
CA GLU A 31 -2.72 -7.65 -0.47
C GLU A 31 -2.23 -7.20 -1.86
N HIS A 32 -2.90 -6.23 -2.46
CA HIS A 32 -2.54 -5.71 -3.78
C HIS A 32 -1.20 -4.95 -3.74
N MET A 33 -0.98 -4.13 -2.71
CA MET A 33 0.30 -3.44 -2.54
C MET A 33 1.47 -4.42 -2.39
N ASN A 34 1.31 -5.47 -1.59
CA ASN A 34 2.34 -6.49 -1.41
C ASN A 34 2.58 -7.28 -2.69
N GLY A 35 1.53 -7.54 -3.48
CA GLY A 35 1.67 -8.14 -4.82
C GLY A 35 2.50 -7.25 -5.76
N LEU A 36 2.24 -5.94 -5.77
CA LEU A 36 3.02 -4.96 -6.54
C LEU A 36 4.48 -4.94 -6.07
N LEU A 37 4.73 -4.88 -4.77
CA LEU A 37 6.08 -4.91 -4.22
C LEU A 37 6.80 -6.22 -4.55
N GLY A 38 6.11 -7.36 -4.45
CA GLY A 38 6.63 -8.66 -4.85
C GLY A 38 7.03 -8.69 -6.33
N TYR A 39 6.19 -8.16 -7.21
CA TYR A 39 6.50 -8.04 -8.64
C TYR A 39 7.74 -7.18 -8.89
N LEU A 40 7.82 -6.00 -8.27
CA LEU A 40 8.95 -5.08 -8.44
C LEU A 40 10.25 -5.64 -7.87
N THR A 41 10.18 -6.42 -6.80
CA THR A 41 11.34 -7.01 -6.14
C THR A 41 11.79 -8.35 -6.72
N ALA A 42 10.94 -9.03 -7.51
CA ALA A 42 11.20 -10.37 -8.03
C ALA A 42 12.53 -10.54 -8.79
N ASN A 43 12.99 -9.49 -9.49
CA ASN A 43 14.29 -9.48 -10.17
C ASN A 43 15.15 -8.29 -9.77
N CYS A 44 14.78 -7.63 -8.67
CA CYS A 44 15.62 -6.60 -8.10
C CYS A 44 16.92 -7.27 -7.61
N CYS A 45 18.05 -6.56 -7.67
CA CYS A 45 19.35 -7.07 -7.24
C CYS A 45 19.82 -8.38 -7.93
N GLN A 46 19.45 -8.62 -9.20
CA GLN A 46 19.75 -9.87 -9.93
C GLN A 46 19.15 -11.14 -9.27
N GLY A 47 18.02 -10.98 -8.57
CA GLY A 47 17.38 -12.07 -7.84
C GLY A 47 18.00 -12.36 -6.47
N ALA A 48 18.96 -11.55 -6.03
CA ALA A 48 19.35 -11.52 -4.62
C ALA A 48 18.20 -10.95 -3.77
N GLY A 49 18.10 -11.36 -2.51
CA GLY A 49 17.05 -10.86 -1.61
C GLY A 49 17.18 -9.35 -1.39
N CYS A 50 16.22 -8.56 -1.87
CA CYS A 50 16.15 -7.11 -1.64
C CYS A 50 15.19 -6.77 -0.49
N ALA A 51 15.11 -7.65 0.53
CA ALA A 51 14.26 -7.42 1.68
C ALA A 51 14.81 -6.27 2.53
N VAL A 52 13.95 -5.34 2.89
CA VAL A 52 14.23 -4.40 3.98
C VAL A 52 14.07 -5.18 5.27
N GLU A 53 15.12 -5.24 6.09
CA GLU A 53 15.03 -5.81 7.44
C GLU A 53 13.95 -5.05 8.19
N ALA A 54 12.85 -5.74 8.52
CA ALA A 54 11.71 -5.12 9.18
C ALA A 54 12.13 -4.69 10.58
N GLN A 55 12.46 -3.41 10.73
CA GLN A 55 12.64 -2.81 12.04
C GLN A 55 11.27 -2.70 12.68
N VAL A 56 11.01 -3.56 13.66
CA VAL A 56 9.78 -3.56 14.45
C VAL A 56 9.87 -2.40 15.43
N ASP A 57 9.74 -1.17 14.93
CA ASP A 57 9.43 -0.04 15.79
C ASP A 57 7.94 -0.17 16.14
N SER A 58 7.69 -0.82 17.26
CA SER A 58 6.35 -0.97 17.84
C SER A 58 5.74 0.43 18.04
N CYS A 59 4.73 0.76 17.23
CA CYS A 59 3.81 1.84 17.57
C CYS A 59 2.94 1.34 18.73
N GLU A 60 3.37 1.66 19.95
CA GLU A 60 2.51 1.57 21.13
C GLU A 60 1.51 2.74 21.08
N CYS A 61 0.31 2.42 20.57
CA CYS A 61 -0.88 3.26 20.63
C CYS A 61 -1.97 2.51 21.39
#